data_AF-A0A4Q3I4F5-F1
#
_entry.id   AF-A0A4Q3I4F5-F1
#
_cell.length_a   1.000
_cell.length_b   1.000
_cell.length_c   1.000
_cell.angle_alpha   90.00
_cell.angle_beta   90.00
_cell.angle_gamma   90.00
#
_symmetry.space_group_name_H-M   'P 1'
#
loop_
_entity.id
_entity.type
_entity.pdbx_description
1 polymer ?
#
loop_
_entity_poly.entity_id
_entity_poly.type
_entity_poly.pdbx_seq_one_letter_code
_entity_poly.pdbx_strand_id
1 'polypeptide(L)'
;MIGLGSALVLAALSIWAVIASVTVPLNAIAKAIGSLAHRNVDFLIYSEGRSDEIGAMASTVAIFRDKARERSRLEEEASANRPMSEQERMEREKRRAVQSDF
;
A
#
# COMPACT_ATOMS: atom_id res chain seq x y z
N MET A 1 47.84 19.11 -13.68
CA MET A 1 46.49 19.65 -13.40
C MET A 1 45.35 18.78 -13.92
N ILE A 2 45.53 18.04 -15.03
CA ILE A 2 44.47 17.18 -15.61
C ILE A 2 44.01 16.07 -14.62
N GLY A 3 44.94 15.47 -13.86
CA GLY A 3 44.62 14.40 -12.91
C GLY A 3 43.74 14.80 -11.72
N LEU A 4 43.82 16.05 -11.25
CA LEU A 4 42.99 16.52 -10.13
C LEU A 4 41.54 16.78 -10.59
N GLY A 5 41.38 17.34 -11.79
CA GLY A 5 40.07 17.53 -12.41
C GLY A 5 39.36 16.20 -12.67
N SER A 6 40.06 15.21 -13.24
CA SER A 6 39.48 13.89 -13.50
C SER A 6 39.09 13.15 -12.21
N ALA A 7 39.89 13.26 -11.15
CA ALA A 7 39.59 12.63 -9.87
C ALA A 7 38.30 13.21 -9.23
N LEU A 8 38.11 14.53 -9.29
CA LEU A 8 36.90 15.18 -8.77
C LEU A 8 35.65 14.78 -9.56
N VAL A 9 35.75 14.68 -10.88
CA VAL A 9 34.64 14.23 -11.72
C VAL A 9 34.26 12.79 -11.43
N LEU A 10 35.23 11.89 -11.30
CA LEU A 10 34.97 10.49 -10.95
C LEU A 10 34.33 10.34 -9.56
N ALA A 11 34.79 11.13 -8.59
CA ALA A 11 34.18 11.16 -7.26
C ALA A 11 32.72 11.63 -7.31
N ALA A 12 32.44 12.72 -8.03
CA ALA A 12 31.08 13.24 -8.19
C ALA A 12 30.15 12.23 -8.88
N LEU A 13 30.62 11.58 -9.95
CA LEU A 13 29.86 10.55 -10.65
C LEU A 13 29.57 9.33 -9.77
N SER A 14 30.54 8.91 -8.95
CA SER A 14 30.37 7.77 -8.04
C SER A 14 29.32 8.07 -6.97
N ILE A 15 29.36 9.26 -6.38
CA ILE A 15 28.37 9.72 -5.40
C ILE A 15 26.98 9.79 -6.04
N TRP A 16 26.89 10.39 -7.22
CA TRP A 16 25.62 10.49 -7.96
C TRP A 16 25.03 9.11 -8.28
N ALA A 17 25.88 8.16 -8.72
CA ALA A 17 25.46 6.79 -9.01
C ALA A 17 24.91 6.08 -7.77
N VAL A 18 25.51 6.25 -6.58
CA VAL A 18 24.99 5.67 -5.33
C VAL A 18 23.65 6.28 -4.93
N ILE A 19 23.52 7.62 -5.02
CA ILE A 19 22.28 8.30 -4.69
C ILE A 19 21.15 7.82 -5.60
N ALA A 20 21.40 7.75 -6.91
CA ALA A 20 20.40 7.33 -7.89
C ALA A 20 20.05 5.84 -7.78
N SER A 21 21.04 4.97 -7.54
CA SER A 21 20.84 3.51 -7.57
C SER A 21 20.36 2.92 -6.24
N VAL A 22 20.63 3.58 -5.11
CA VAL A 22 20.33 3.09 -3.76
C VAL A 22 19.46 4.06 -2.96
N THR A 23 19.94 5.28 -2.71
CA THR A 23 19.28 6.21 -1.77
C THR A 23 17.87 6.61 -2.23
N VAL A 24 17.72 6.96 -3.51
CA VAL A 24 16.43 7.34 -4.09
C VAL A 24 15.42 6.18 -4.03
N PRO A 25 15.75 4.95 -4.50
CA PRO A 25 14.87 3.80 -4.37
C PRO A 25 14.48 3.44 -2.94
N LEU A 26 15.43 3.47 -1.99
CA LEU A 26 15.13 3.17 -0.58
C LEU A 26 14.16 4.17 0.04
N ASN A 27 14.33 5.46 -0.25
CA ASN A 27 13.40 6.50 0.19
C ASN A 27 12.01 6.32 -0.42
N ALA A 28 11.91 5.86 -1.67
CA ALA A 28 10.63 5.56 -2.30
C ALA A 28 9.91 4.40 -1.60
N ILE A 29 10.63 3.32 -1.25
CA ILE A 29 10.09 2.18 -0.50
C ILE A 29 9.62 2.62 0.89
N ALA A 30 10.42 3.41 1.62
CA ALA A 30 10.06 3.92 2.94
C ALA A 30 8.77 4.77 2.90
N LYS A 31 8.65 5.65 1.90
CA LYS A 31 7.43 6.44 1.67
C LYS A 31 6.23 5.57 1.36
N ALA A 32 6.39 4.55 0.51
CA ALA A 32 5.33 3.61 0.18
C ALA A 32 4.81 2.89 1.44
N ILE A 33 5.70 2.35 2.27
CA ILE A 33 5.32 1.74 3.56
C ILE A 33 4.59 2.74 4.46
N GLY A 34 5.07 3.98 4.53
CA GLY A 34 4.39 5.06 5.23
C GLY A 34 2.96 5.29 4.72
N SER A 35 2.73 5.25 3.41
CA SER A 35 1.39 5.38 2.82
C SER A 35 0.45 4.24 3.25
N LEU A 36 0.92 2.98 3.28
CA LEU A 36 0.13 1.86 3.80
C LEU A 36 -0.30 2.09 5.25
N ALA A 37 0.58 2.63 6.10
CA ALA A 37 0.26 2.91 7.49
C ALA A 37 -0.88 3.94 7.64
N HIS A 38 -1.05 4.82 6.65
CA HIS A 38 -2.14 5.78 6.57
C HIS A 38 -3.37 5.26 5.78
N ARG A 39 -3.47 3.94 5.56
CA ARG A 39 -4.50 3.29 4.71
C ARG A 39 -4.55 3.80 3.26
N ASN A 40 -3.50 4.48 2.78
CA ASN A 40 -3.42 4.92 1.40
C ASN A 40 -2.73 3.85 0.55
N VAL A 41 -3.48 3.26 -0.39
CA VAL A 41 -3.01 2.21 -1.31
C VAL A 41 -2.83 2.70 -2.75
N ASP A 42 -3.04 3.98 -3.00
CA ASP A 42 -2.99 4.59 -4.33
C ASP A 42 -1.63 5.27 -4.55
N PHE A 43 -0.58 4.45 -4.59
CA PHE A 43 0.78 4.90 -4.89
C PHE A 43 1.48 3.94 -5.85
N LEU A 44 2.41 4.51 -6.63
CA LEU A 44 3.29 3.77 -7.53
C LEU A 44 4.51 3.24 -6.78
N ILE A 45 4.92 2.01 -7.10
CA ILE A 45 6.13 1.41 -6.56
C ILE A 45 7.23 1.55 -7.60
N TYR A 46 8.07 2.57 -7.43
CA TYR A 46 9.07 3.00 -8.42
C TYR A 46 10.18 1.96 -8.72
N SER A 47 10.33 0.95 -7.86
CA SER A 47 11.39 -0.06 -7.95
C SER A 47 10.87 -1.46 -8.34
N GLU A 48 9.61 -1.55 -8.73
CA GLU A 48 8.99 -2.81 -9.15
C GLU A 48 9.61 -3.29 -10.48
N GLY A 49 10.05 -4.54 -10.54
CA GLY A 49 10.76 -5.10 -11.71
C GLY A 49 12.30 -5.00 -11.68
N ARG A 50 12.89 -4.38 -10.64
CA ARG A 50 14.35 -4.52 -10.39
C ARG A 50 14.69 -5.96 -10.02
N SER A 51 15.86 -6.42 -10.45
CA SER A 51 16.34 -7.80 -10.25
C SER A 51 17.25 -7.97 -9.02
N ASP A 52 17.35 -6.94 -8.18
CA ASP A 52 18.21 -6.90 -6.99
C ASP A 52 17.38 -6.90 -5.69
N GLU A 53 18.05 -6.77 -4.55
CA GLU A 53 17.42 -6.77 -3.22
C GLU A 53 16.41 -5.63 -3.07
N ILE A 54 16.66 -4.48 -3.70
CA ILE A 54 15.73 -3.34 -3.72
C ILE A 54 14.46 -3.72 -4.48
N GLY A 55 14.59 -4.43 -5.60
CA GLY A 55 13.46 -4.99 -6.33
C GLY A 55 12.67 -6.02 -5.54
N ALA A 56 13.35 -6.90 -4.80
CA ALA A 56 12.69 -7.88 -3.93
C ALA A 56 11.87 -7.19 -2.82
N MET A 57 12.43 -6.15 -2.20
CA MET A 57 11.72 -5.33 -1.22
C MET A 57 10.52 -4.61 -1.86
N ALA A 58 10.69 -4.01 -3.03
CA ALA A 58 9.62 -3.33 -3.76
C ALA A 58 8.45 -4.28 -4.08
N SER A 59 8.76 -5.49 -4.54
CA SER A 59 7.79 -6.55 -4.83
C SER A 59 7.01 -6.96 -3.56
N THR A 60 7.71 -7.03 -2.43
CA THR A 60 7.09 -7.31 -1.13
C THR A 60 6.10 -6.20 -0.73
N VAL A 61 6.45 -4.94 -0.94
CA VAL A 61 5.54 -3.80 -0.69
C VAL A 61 4.33 -3.85 -1.61
N ALA A 62 4.48 -4.29 -2.88
CA ALA A 62 3.36 -4.46 -3.80
C ALA A 62 2.34 -5.46 -3.26
N ILE A 63 2.81 -6.62 -2.78
CA ILE A 63 1.96 -7.64 -2.15
C ILE A 63 1.20 -7.05 -0.95
N PHE A 64 1.86 -6.25 -0.11
CA PHE A 64 1.19 -5.62 1.03
C PHE A 64 0.13 -4.60 0.61
N ARG A 65 0.42 -3.76 -0.40
CA ARG A 65 -0.54 -2.79 -0.95
C ARG A 65 -1.78 -3.51 -1.48
N ASP A 66 -1.58 -4.58 -2.24
CA ASP A 66 -2.67 -5.32 -2.86
C ASP A 66 -3.54 -6.02 -1.80
N LYS A 67 -2.92 -6.59 -0.76
CA LYS A 67 -3.65 -7.11 0.41
C LYS A 67 -4.41 -6.02 1.16
N ALA A 68 -3.83 -4.83 1.32
CA ALA A 68 -4.50 -3.71 1.98
C ALA A 68 -5.70 -3.22 1.17
N ARG A 69 -5.58 -3.14 -0.16
CA ARG A 69 -6.68 -2.78 -1.06
C ARG A 69 -7.81 -3.80 -0.99
N GLU A 70 -7.48 -5.08 -1.06
CA GLU A 70 -8.48 -6.15 -0.98
C GLU A 70 -9.21 -6.15 0.37
N ARG A 71 -8.48 -5.93 1.46
CA ARG A 71 -9.10 -5.79 2.78
C ARG A 71 -10.08 -4.61 2.83
N SER A 72 -9.73 -3.46 2.25
CA SER A 72 -10.62 -2.30 2.20
C SER A 72 -11.92 -2.63 1.44
N ARG A 73 -11.80 -3.31 0.30
CA ARG A 73 -12.95 -3.76 -0.50
C ARG A 73 -13.87 -4.70 0.29
N LEU A 74 -13.29 -5.67 1.00
CA LEU A 74 -14.06 -6.59 1.83
C LEU A 74 -14.74 -5.89 3.02
N GLU A 75 -14.08 -4.90 3.64
CA GLU A 75 -14.67 -4.06 4.68
C GLU A 75 -15.89 -3.28 4.15
N GLU A 76 -15.80 -2.74 2.93
CA GLU A 76 -16.91 -2.05 2.25
C GLU A 76 -18.07 -3.01 1.96
N GLU A 77 -17.81 -4.19 1.39
CA GLU A 77 -18.84 -5.20 1.10
C GLU A 77 -19.54 -5.71 2.38
N ALA A 78 -18.78 -5.96 3.44
CA ALA A 78 -19.34 -6.36 4.73
C ALA A 78 -20.20 -5.26 5.36
N SER A 79 -19.79 -3.98 5.20
CA SER A 79 -20.59 -2.84 5.66
C SER A 79 -21.90 -2.70 4.88
N ALA A 80 -21.88 -2.98 3.57
CA ALA A 80 -23.06 -2.95 2.72
C ALA A 80 -24.06 -4.08 3.03
N ASN A 81 -23.59 -5.25 3.50
CA ASN A 81 -24.44 -6.39 3.84
C ASN A 81 -24.96 -6.39 5.30
N ARG A 82 -24.38 -5.60 6.21
CA ARG A 82 -24.89 -5.47 7.59
C ARG A 82 -26.31 -4.89 7.72
N PRO A 83 -26.73 -3.83 6.98
CA PRO A 83 -28.04 -3.21 7.20
C PRO A 83 -29.23 -4.11 6.84
N MET A 84 -29.07 -5.11 5.96
CA MET A 84 -30.15 -6.04 5.62
C MET A 84 -30.51 -6.96 6.78
N SER A 85 -29.52 -7.43 7.55
CA SER A 85 -29.77 -8.37 8.66
C SER A 85 -30.52 -7.73 9.83
N GLU A 86 -30.25 -6.47 10.15
CA GLU A 86 -30.93 -5.77 11.25
C GLU A 86 -32.35 -5.34 10.85
N GLN A 87 -32.55 -4.88 9.62
CA GLN A 87 -33.88 -4.57 9.11
C GLN A 87 -34.77 -5.82 9.05
N GLU A 88 -34.24 -6.93 8.54
CA GLU A 88 -34.99 -8.21 8.52
C GLU A 88 -35.29 -8.71 9.94
N ARG A 89 -34.37 -8.53 10.90
CA ARG A 89 -34.61 -8.92 12.29
C ARG A 89 -35.71 -8.10 12.94
N MET A 90 -35.69 -6.77 12.75
CA MET A 90 -36.74 -5.87 13.23
C MET A 90 -38.10 -6.17 12.60
N GLU A 91 -38.15 -6.48 11.30
CA GLU A 91 -39.41 -6.88 10.65
C GLU A 91 -39.94 -8.21 11.18
N ARG A 92 -39.07 -9.19 11.42
CA ARG A 92 -39.49 -10.49 11.99
C ARG A 92 -39.99 -10.33 13.42
N GLU A 93 -39.35 -9.49 14.23
CA GLU A 93 -39.80 -9.18 15.60
C GLU A 93 -41.16 -8.47 15.59
N LYS A 94 -41.37 -7.49 14.70
CA LYS A 94 -42.68 -6.84 14.52
C LYS A 94 -43.78 -7.82 14.12
N ARG A 95 -43.51 -8.72 13.15
CA ARG A 95 -44.49 -9.74 12.74
C ARG A 95 -44.84 -10.71 13.87
N ARG A 96 -43.86 -11.11 14.69
CA ARG A 96 -44.07 -11.98 15.85
C ARG A 96 -44.90 -11.28 16.94
N ALA A 97 -44.63 -10.01 17.22
CA ALA A 97 -45.40 -9.23 18.19
C ALA A 97 -46.87 -9.06 17.76
N VAL A 98 -47.12 -8.83 16.46
CA VAL A 98 -48.49 -8.74 15.93
C VAL A 98 -49.23 -10.09 15.96
N GLN A 99 -48.51 -11.22 15.82
CA GLN A 99 -49.11 -12.55 15.84
C GLN A 99 -49.36 -13.10 17.25
N SER A 100 -48.64 -12.66 18.28
CA SER A 100 -48.87 -13.12 19.66
C SER A 100 -50.01 -12.40 20.38
N ASP A 101 -50.58 -11.35 19.76
CA ASP A 101 -51.66 -10.52 20.31
C ASP A 101 -53.06 -10.97 19.84
N PHE A 102 -53.15 -12.13 19.18
CA PHE A 102 -54.39 -12.78 18.72
C PHE A 102 -54.47 -14.21 19.28
#